data_AF-A0A0F8XEH3-F1
#
_entry.id   AF-A0A0F8XEH3-F1
#
_cell.length_a   1.000
_cell.length_b   1.000
_cell.length_c   1.000
_cell.angle_alpha   90.00
_cell.angle_beta   90.00
_cell.angle_gamma   90.00
#
_symmetry.space_group_name_H-M   'P 1'
#
loop_
_entity.id
_entity.type
_entity.pdbx_description
1 polymer ?
#
loop_
_entity_poly.entity_id
_entity_poly.type
_entity_poly.pdbx_seq_one_letter_code
_entity_poly.pdbx_strand_id
1 'polypeptide(L)'
;GKMNHIRDSFKSIPVDLPAIRERVTIPVPVKAMHEELLESELYLGPTFRAIKNLWRHETNWESLSEIEVHESIRSEFFHFNLHPGVLDSCFQTVFGIFNTREDLSKKMGVYIPVHIDRIKFHKKPNSFKLFVYGSLREWTDEYALGELWIFNEEGEILAEFQGFRSQYLKGSRGENAAEQEKWFYEYNWNMKSRADQELVRNPGNYLPSPNSIRPKVDETIKQIHALPEQSDYYKNYEPRQYLLTIGYICNSLKELGLSFETGTKINVPQLIKEFSVISDHHRLFYHIFKLLGNAGIVEGEGDDFRVIKTPDFRDLSAWLHEINSEYPQFQHETTLLARCGPEIAGVLTGTVDPIQLIFPEDQWDLIVKYYVEG
;
A
#
# COMPACT_ATOMS: atom_id res chain seq x y z
N GLY A 1 12.99 30.45 4.08
CA GLY A 1 13.42 31.84 3.78
C GLY A 1 14.42 32.30 4.82
N LYS A 2 15.39 33.14 4.43
CA LYS A 2 16.25 33.87 5.38
C LYS A 2 15.49 35.12 5.83
N MET A 3 15.30 35.32 7.14
CA MET A 3 14.83 36.59 7.68
C MET A 3 16.00 37.59 7.72
N ASN A 4 15.72 38.87 7.48
CA ASN A 4 16.73 39.92 7.32
C ASN A 4 17.84 39.87 8.39
N HIS A 5 19.08 40.06 7.96
CA HIS A 5 20.22 40.32 8.82
C HIS A 5 20.53 41.83 8.82
N ILE A 6 21.21 42.32 9.86
CA ILE A 6 21.38 43.74 10.22
C ILE A 6 21.93 44.64 9.09
N ARG A 7 22.47 44.09 8.00
CA ARG A 7 23.05 44.83 6.86
C ARG A 7 22.21 44.84 5.58
N ASP A 8 21.03 44.23 5.57
CA ASP A 8 20.17 44.20 4.38
C ASP A 8 19.22 45.42 4.34
N SER A 9 19.34 46.24 3.29
CA SER A 9 18.43 47.37 3.05
C SER A 9 17.43 46.99 1.95
N PHE A 10 16.13 47.05 2.25
CA PHE A 10 15.09 46.84 1.25
C PHE A 10 14.98 48.07 0.33
N LYS A 11 15.20 47.89 -0.98
CA LYS A 11 15.00 48.92 -2.00
C LYS A 11 13.63 48.75 -2.64
N SER A 12 12.71 49.67 -2.36
CA SER A 12 11.35 49.64 -2.91
C SER A 12 11.34 49.89 -4.41
N ILE A 13 10.49 49.17 -5.15
CA ILE A 13 10.26 49.42 -6.58
C ILE A 13 8.98 50.26 -6.69
N PRO A 14 9.08 51.54 -7.10
CA PRO A 14 7.93 52.44 -7.12
C PRO A 14 6.94 52.02 -8.20
N VAL A 15 5.66 52.07 -7.86
CA VAL A 15 4.53 51.78 -8.75
C VAL A 15 3.44 52.82 -8.53
N ASP A 16 2.74 53.19 -9.59
CA ASP A 16 1.68 54.19 -9.58
C ASP A 16 0.33 53.54 -9.97
N LEU A 17 -0.54 53.35 -8.98
CA LEU A 17 -1.80 52.63 -9.13
C LEU A 17 -2.75 53.29 -10.16
N PRO A 18 -2.97 54.62 -10.14
CA PRO A 18 -3.65 55.34 -11.22
C PRO A 18 -3.16 54.97 -12.63
N ALA A 19 -1.85 55.09 -12.89
CA ALA A 19 -1.28 54.76 -14.20
C ALA A 19 -1.40 53.26 -14.56
N ILE A 20 -1.43 52.37 -13.56
CA ILE A 20 -1.69 50.93 -13.76
C ILE A 20 -3.14 50.71 -14.21
N ARG A 21 -4.11 51.36 -13.55
CA ARG A 21 -5.54 51.23 -13.88
C ARG A 21 -5.88 51.69 -15.30
N GLU A 22 -5.13 52.66 -15.83
CA GLU A 22 -5.32 53.15 -17.20
C GLU A 22 -4.86 52.15 -18.28
N ARG A 23 -3.87 51.30 -17.98
CA ARG A 23 -3.27 50.37 -18.96
C ARG A 23 -3.65 48.90 -18.76
N VAL A 24 -3.96 48.47 -17.54
CA VAL A 24 -4.35 47.10 -17.21
C VAL A 24 -5.88 47.00 -17.22
N THR A 25 -6.46 46.90 -18.42
CA THR A 25 -7.90 47.13 -18.63
C THR A 25 -8.67 45.93 -19.19
N ILE A 26 -7.99 44.88 -19.67
CA ILE A 26 -8.67 43.72 -20.26
C ILE A 26 -9.25 42.85 -19.14
N PRO A 27 -10.59 42.67 -19.05
CA PRO A 27 -11.19 41.88 -17.99
C PRO A 27 -10.83 40.40 -18.12
N VAL A 28 -10.56 39.76 -16.98
CA VAL A 28 -10.34 38.32 -16.86
C VAL A 28 -11.51 37.70 -16.08
N PRO A 29 -12.24 36.71 -16.64
CA PRO A 29 -13.34 36.06 -15.94
C PRO A 29 -12.90 35.29 -14.70
N VAL A 30 -13.10 35.87 -13.51
CA VAL A 30 -12.66 35.29 -12.22
C VAL A 30 -13.28 33.92 -11.96
N LYS A 31 -14.57 33.75 -12.29
CA LYS A 31 -15.26 32.47 -12.09
C LYS A 31 -14.63 31.34 -12.91
N ALA A 32 -14.35 31.58 -14.20
CA ALA A 32 -13.72 30.58 -15.06
C ALA A 32 -12.29 30.25 -14.59
N MET A 33 -11.55 31.26 -14.11
CA MET A 33 -10.23 31.05 -13.50
C MET A 33 -10.32 30.12 -12.28
N HIS A 34 -11.28 30.33 -11.37
CA HIS A 34 -11.46 29.44 -10.20
C HIS A 34 -11.97 28.05 -10.58
N GLU A 35 -12.81 27.93 -11.61
CA GLU A 35 -13.27 26.64 -12.16
C GLU A 35 -12.10 25.83 -12.75
N GLU A 36 -11.17 26.47 -13.45
CA GLU A 36 -9.97 25.81 -13.99
C GLU A 36 -9.03 25.31 -12.87
N LEU A 37 -8.89 26.06 -11.78
CA LEU A 37 -8.15 25.61 -10.60
C LEU A 37 -8.83 24.39 -9.95
N LEU A 38 -10.16 24.38 -9.89
CA LEU A 38 -10.93 23.24 -9.39
C LEU A 38 -10.78 21.99 -10.26
N GLU A 39 -10.83 22.14 -11.59
CA GLU A 39 -10.56 21.06 -12.54
C GLU A 39 -9.14 20.50 -12.42
N SER A 40 -8.22 21.32 -11.92
CA SER A 40 -6.84 20.94 -11.62
C SER A 40 -6.66 20.42 -10.19
N GLU A 41 -7.75 20.02 -9.53
CA GLU A 41 -7.82 19.47 -8.18
C GLU A 41 -7.40 20.43 -7.06
N LEU A 42 -7.30 21.74 -7.34
CA LEU A 42 -7.03 22.77 -6.34
C LEU A 42 -8.33 23.35 -5.79
N TYR A 43 -8.79 22.80 -4.67
CA TYR A 43 -10.02 23.23 -3.99
C TYR A 43 -9.78 24.49 -3.14
N LEU A 44 -10.24 25.65 -3.63
CA LEU A 44 -10.19 26.92 -2.88
C LEU A 44 -11.49 27.15 -2.08
N GLY A 45 -11.37 27.31 -0.76
CA GLY A 45 -12.48 27.67 0.11
C GLY A 45 -13.01 29.11 -0.12
N PRO A 46 -14.18 29.49 0.41
CA PRO A 46 -14.77 30.82 0.21
C PRO A 46 -13.84 31.98 0.63
N THR A 47 -13.05 31.79 1.70
CA THR A 47 -12.10 32.79 2.21
C THR A 47 -10.83 32.94 1.36
N PHE A 48 -10.58 32.00 0.44
CA PHE A 48 -9.49 32.01 -0.54
C PHE A 48 -9.96 32.47 -1.92
N ARG A 49 -11.24 32.82 -2.09
CA ARG A 49 -11.84 33.34 -3.32
C ARG A 49 -12.23 34.81 -3.17
N ALA A 50 -11.29 35.62 -2.70
CA ALA A 50 -11.54 37.02 -2.36
C ALA A 50 -11.43 37.99 -3.55
N ILE A 51 -10.90 37.55 -4.71
CA ILE A 51 -10.88 38.36 -5.94
C ILE A 51 -12.32 38.61 -6.41
N LYS A 52 -12.70 39.88 -6.53
CA LYS A 52 -13.98 40.32 -7.10
C LYS A 52 -13.88 40.63 -8.57
N ASN A 53 -12.85 41.40 -8.94
CA ASN A 53 -12.57 41.77 -10.32
C ASN A 53 -11.10 41.53 -10.62
N LEU A 54 -10.80 41.13 -11.86
CA LEU A 54 -9.44 40.87 -12.33
C LEU A 54 -9.30 41.42 -13.74
N TRP A 55 -8.19 42.11 -13.97
CA TRP A 55 -7.82 42.66 -15.26
C TRP A 55 -6.38 42.28 -15.59
N ARG A 56 -6.08 42.26 -16.88
CA ARG A 56 -4.73 42.07 -17.42
C ARG A 56 -4.40 43.16 -18.42
N HIS A 57 -3.11 43.35 -18.66
CA HIS A 57 -2.64 44.13 -19.78
C HIS A 57 -2.77 43.29 -21.07
N GLU A 58 -2.84 43.96 -22.23
CA GLU A 58 -2.96 43.32 -23.54
C GLU A 58 -1.73 42.49 -23.92
N THR A 59 -0.55 43.11 -23.90
CA THR A 59 0.71 42.50 -24.33
C THR A 59 1.70 42.22 -23.20
N ASN A 60 1.84 43.14 -22.25
CA ASN A 60 2.74 43.00 -21.11
C ASN A 60 2.22 41.98 -20.08
N TRP A 61 3.13 41.35 -19.36
CA TRP A 61 2.82 40.44 -18.28
C TRP A 61 2.45 41.18 -16.99
N GLU A 62 1.31 41.86 -17.02
CA GLU A 62 0.76 42.65 -15.92
C GLU A 62 -0.68 42.28 -15.64
N SER A 63 -1.06 42.26 -14.37
CA SER A 63 -2.45 42.09 -13.93
C SER A 63 -2.77 42.94 -12.72
N LEU A 64 -4.05 43.27 -12.58
CA LEU A 64 -4.60 44.06 -11.48
C LEU A 64 -5.85 43.33 -10.98
N SER A 65 -5.94 43.11 -9.67
CA SER A 65 -7.13 42.57 -9.04
C SER A 65 -7.71 43.52 -8.01
N GLU A 66 -9.02 43.43 -7.84
CA GLU A 66 -9.76 43.99 -6.73
C GLU A 66 -10.15 42.85 -5.80
N ILE A 67 -9.78 42.96 -4.53
CA ILE A 67 -10.02 41.95 -3.51
C ILE A 67 -11.01 42.52 -2.49
N GLU A 68 -11.99 41.70 -2.13
CA GLU A 68 -12.91 41.99 -1.03
C GLU A 68 -12.85 40.88 0.01
N VAL A 69 -12.55 41.26 1.26
CA VAL A 69 -12.44 40.33 2.38
C VAL A 69 -13.80 39.70 2.67
N HIS A 70 -13.82 38.36 2.65
CA HIS A 70 -15.01 37.57 2.93
C HIS A 70 -15.56 37.85 4.34
N GLU A 71 -16.88 37.96 4.47
CA GLU A 71 -17.56 38.36 5.72
C GLU A 71 -17.16 37.51 6.92
N SER A 72 -16.96 36.21 6.71
CA SER A 72 -16.65 35.24 7.78
C SER A 72 -15.30 35.47 8.47
N ILE A 73 -14.38 36.22 7.85
CA ILE A 73 -13.04 36.51 8.41
C ILE A 73 -12.84 37.99 8.74
N ARG A 74 -13.87 38.85 8.55
CA ARG A 74 -13.76 40.29 8.80
C ARG A 74 -13.44 40.64 10.26
N SER A 75 -13.94 39.85 11.21
CA SER A 75 -13.70 40.05 12.64
C SER A 75 -12.24 39.86 13.05
N GLU A 76 -11.48 39.04 12.32
CA GLU A 76 -10.07 38.74 12.61
C GLU A 76 -9.07 39.32 11.60
N PHE A 77 -9.56 39.85 10.48
CA PHE A 77 -8.73 40.34 9.38
C PHE A 77 -7.64 41.33 9.82
N PHE A 78 -8.00 42.31 10.67
CA PHE A 78 -7.07 43.34 11.14
C PHE A 78 -6.09 42.87 12.23
N HIS A 79 -6.22 41.62 12.73
CA HIS A 79 -5.26 41.04 13.66
C HIS A 79 -3.94 40.64 12.98
N PHE A 80 -3.95 40.49 11.64
CA PHE A 80 -2.80 40.12 10.85
C PHE A 80 -2.24 41.32 10.08
N ASN A 81 -0.97 41.22 9.64
CA ASN A 81 -0.47 42.15 8.62
C ASN A 81 -1.22 41.95 7.30
N LEU A 82 -1.51 40.69 6.94
CA LEU A 82 -2.50 40.27 5.95
C LEU A 82 -2.99 38.88 6.35
N HIS A 83 -4.31 38.67 6.34
CA HIS A 83 -4.89 37.36 6.64
C HIS A 83 -4.45 36.34 5.56
N PRO A 84 -4.01 35.10 5.91
CA PRO A 84 -3.45 34.15 4.95
C PRO A 84 -4.35 33.84 3.74
N GLY A 85 -5.66 33.66 3.95
CA GLY A 85 -6.60 33.42 2.84
C GLY A 85 -6.73 34.62 1.89
N VAL A 86 -6.61 35.85 2.42
CA VAL A 86 -6.62 37.08 1.61
C VAL A 86 -5.29 37.24 0.88
N LEU A 87 -4.18 36.93 1.55
CA LEU A 87 -2.85 36.95 0.94
C LEU A 87 -2.74 35.95 -0.22
N ASP A 88 -3.32 34.76 -0.08
CA ASP A 88 -3.38 33.79 -1.18
C ASP A 88 -4.19 34.34 -2.36
N SER A 89 -5.34 34.98 -2.12
CA SER A 89 -6.08 35.71 -3.15
C SER A 89 -5.25 36.84 -3.78
N CYS A 90 -4.35 37.50 -3.04
CA CYS A 90 -3.41 38.46 -3.63
C CYS A 90 -2.49 37.76 -4.64
N PHE A 91 -1.91 36.61 -4.30
CA PHE A 91 -1.06 35.85 -5.21
C PHE A 91 -1.80 35.35 -6.45
N GLN A 92 -3.08 35.00 -6.31
CA GLN A 92 -3.93 34.62 -7.43
C GLN A 92 -4.06 35.72 -8.51
N THR A 93 -3.75 36.97 -8.20
CA THR A 93 -3.70 38.07 -9.20
C THR A 93 -2.80 37.74 -10.38
N VAL A 94 -1.69 37.03 -10.14
CA VAL A 94 -0.74 36.64 -11.19
C VAL A 94 -1.37 35.65 -12.19
N PHE A 95 -2.39 34.87 -11.79
CA PHE A 95 -3.13 34.00 -12.71
C PHE A 95 -3.83 34.77 -13.84
N GLY A 96 -4.18 36.05 -13.62
CA GLY A 96 -4.71 36.91 -14.68
C GLY A 96 -3.77 37.10 -15.87
N ILE A 97 -2.46 36.98 -15.63
CA ILE A 97 -1.42 37.09 -16.67
C ILE A 97 -1.36 35.82 -17.50
N PHE A 98 -1.50 34.64 -16.88
CA PHE A 98 -1.32 33.38 -17.58
C PHE A 98 -2.42 33.08 -18.61
N ASN A 99 -3.55 33.78 -18.52
CA ASN A 99 -4.64 33.77 -19.51
C ASN A 99 -4.28 34.50 -20.83
N THR A 100 -3.00 34.82 -21.06
CA THR A 100 -2.46 35.43 -22.29
C THR A 100 -1.94 34.44 -23.33
N ARG A 101 -2.03 33.12 -23.10
CA ARG A 101 -1.56 32.13 -24.07
C ARG A 101 -2.32 32.24 -25.40
N GLU A 102 -1.57 32.28 -26.51
CA GLU A 102 -2.12 32.30 -27.87
C GLU A 102 -2.94 31.04 -28.18
N ASP A 103 -2.57 29.92 -27.55
CA ASP A 103 -3.23 28.63 -27.71
C ASP A 103 -4.28 28.41 -26.62
N LEU A 104 -5.51 28.85 -26.91
CA LEU A 104 -6.69 28.66 -26.05
C LEU A 104 -7.06 27.18 -25.84
N SER A 105 -6.46 26.24 -26.58
CA SER A 105 -6.70 24.81 -26.39
C SER A 105 -5.86 24.20 -25.25
N LYS A 106 -4.84 24.91 -24.76
CA LYS A 106 -4.00 24.48 -23.66
C LYS A 106 -4.49 25.05 -22.34
N LYS A 107 -4.76 24.18 -21.37
CA LYS A 107 -4.99 24.57 -19.97
C LYS A 107 -3.80 25.37 -19.45
N MET A 108 -4.08 26.40 -18.66
CA MET A 108 -3.09 27.24 -17.97
C MET A 108 -2.18 26.37 -17.08
N GLY A 109 -2.81 25.44 -16.35
CA GLY A 109 -2.17 24.66 -15.30
C GLY A 109 -2.00 25.47 -14.02
N VAL A 110 -1.82 24.77 -12.90
CA VAL A 110 -1.67 25.38 -11.58
C VAL A 110 -0.22 25.79 -11.38
N TYR A 111 0.00 27.05 -11.00
CA TYR A 111 1.30 27.54 -10.54
C TYR A 111 1.22 27.86 -9.05
N ILE A 112 2.08 27.25 -8.24
CA ILE A 112 2.08 27.42 -6.79
C ILE A 112 3.25 28.32 -6.38
N PRO A 113 3.06 29.28 -5.45
CA PRO A 113 4.17 30.06 -4.91
C PRO A 113 5.19 29.16 -4.19
N VAL A 114 6.46 29.20 -4.62
CA VAL A 114 7.53 28.37 -4.02
C VAL A 114 8.63 29.20 -3.36
N HIS A 115 8.78 30.46 -3.77
CA HIS A 115 9.87 31.31 -3.28
C HIS A 115 9.49 32.78 -3.38
N ILE A 116 9.95 33.57 -2.40
CA ILE A 116 9.87 35.03 -2.41
C ILE A 116 11.21 35.53 -1.90
N ASP A 117 11.91 36.36 -2.68
CA ASP A 117 13.19 36.91 -2.26
C ASP A 117 13.04 37.83 -1.05
N ARG A 118 12.11 38.79 -1.13
CA ARG A 118 11.90 39.81 -0.10
C ARG A 118 10.44 40.23 -0.02
N ILE A 119 9.99 40.51 1.20
CA ILE A 119 8.68 41.08 1.50
C ILE A 119 8.88 42.31 2.37
N LYS A 120 8.18 43.40 2.06
CA LYS A 120 8.11 44.58 2.94
C LYS A 120 6.66 44.98 3.15
N PHE A 121 6.26 45.02 4.43
CA PHE A 121 4.99 45.59 4.86
C PHE A 121 5.21 47.06 5.23
N HIS A 122 4.60 47.96 4.48
CA HIS A 122 4.67 49.41 4.72
C HIS A 122 3.63 49.86 5.75
N LYS A 123 2.43 49.29 5.67
CA LYS A 123 1.28 49.62 6.52
C LYS A 123 0.43 48.38 6.76
N LYS A 124 -0.43 48.43 7.78
CA LYS A 124 -1.50 47.44 7.97
C LYS A 124 -2.73 47.83 7.13
N PRO A 125 -3.53 46.87 6.66
CA PRO A 125 -4.82 47.13 6.06
C PRO A 125 -5.73 47.94 6.99
N ASN A 126 -6.45 48.91 6.42
CA ASN A 126 -7.42 49.78 7.10
C ASN A 126 -8.85 49.60 6.54
N SER A 127 -9.03 48.83 5.47
CA SER A 127 -10.31 48.54 4.83
C SER A 127 -10.44 47.05 4.50
N PHE A 128 -11.65 46.61 4.16
CA PHE A 128 -11.93 45.25 3.67
C PHE A 128 -11.75 45.12 2.15
N LYS A 129 -11.24 46.16 1.50
CA LYS A 129 -11.08 46.24 0.05
C LYS A 129 -9.63 46.56 -0.30
N LEU A 130 -9.01 45.71 -1.10
CA LEU A 130 -7.62 45.84 -1.51
C LEU A 130 -7.51 45.87 -3.02
N PHE A 131 -6.46 46.51 -3.52
CA PHE A 131 -6.05 46.38 -4.91
C PHE A 131 -4.70 45.68 -4.95
N VAL A 132 -4.52 44.76 -5.90
CA VAL A 132 -3.25 44.03 -6.05
C VAL A 132 -2.80 44.13 -7.47
N TYR A 133 -1.54 44.52 -7.66
CA TYR A 133 -0.90 44.58 -8.97
C TYR A 133 0.20 43.53 -9.02
N GLY A 134 0.19 42.71 -10.06
CA GLY A 134 1.24 41.74 -10.38
C GLY A 134 1.94 42.12 -11.67
N SER A 135 3.26 42.00 -11.70
CA SER A 135 4.07 42.10 -12.91
C SER A 135 5.04 40.94 -12.97
N LEU A 136 5.25 40.35 -14.15
CA LEU A 136 6.26 39.30 -14.36
C LEU A 136 7.40 39.83 -15.22
N ARG A 137 8.61 39.47 -14.83
CA ARG A 137 9.83 39.70 -15.63
C ARG A 137 10.20 38.47 -16.46
N GLU A 138 9.87 37.29 -15.95
CA GLU A 138 10.11 36.01 -16.63
C GLU A 138 8.89 35.12 -16.49
N TRP A 139 8.49 34.49 -17.60
CA TRP A 139 7.45 33.49 -17.61
C TRP A 139 7.77 32.40 -18.62
N THR A 140 7.72 31.16 -18.18
CA THR A 140 7.94 29.95 -18.97
C THR A 140 6.83 28.93 -18.66
N ASP A 141 6.84 27.79 -19.34
CA ASP A 141 5.93 26.68 -19.03
C ASP A 141 6.17 26.05 -17.63
N GLU A 142 7.34 26.27 -17.03
CA GLU A 142 7.75 25.65 -15.78
C GLU A 142 7.67 26.59 -14.56
N TYR A 143 7.83 27.91 -14.77
CA TYR A 143 7.80 28.88 -13.69
C TYR A 143 7.43 30.29 -14.17
N ALA A 144 6.97 31.10 -13.23
CA ALA A 144 6.77 32.54 -13.35
C ALA A 144 7.55 33.26 -12.26
N LEU A 145 8.18 34.38 -12.59
CA LEU A 145 8.96 35.20 -11.66
C LEU A 145 8.67 36.69 -11.87
N GLY A 146 8.38 37.39 -10.77
CA GLY A 146 8.11 38.81 -10.82
C GLY A 146 7.93 39.46 -9.46
N GLU A 147 7.01 40.42 -9.44
CA GLU A 147 6.74 41.30 -8.32
C GLU A 147 5.23 41.43 -8.10
N LEU A 148 4.87 41.70 -6.85
CA LEU A 148 3.48 41.91 -6.46
C LEU A 148 3.38 43.05 -5.45
N TRP A 149 2.44 43.97 -5.68
CA TRP A 149 2.16 45.11 -4.81
C TRP A 149 0.72 45.06 -4.36
N ILE A 150 0.50 45.34 -3.07
CA ILE A 150 -0.81 45.36 -2.44
C ILE A 150 -1.07 46.78 -1.96
N PHE A 151 -2.22 47.32 -2.32
CA PHE A 151 -2.67 48.66 -1.98
C PHE A 151 -3.97 48.60 -1.17
N ASN A 152 -4.21 49.61 -0.34
CA ASN A 152 -5.52 49.82 0.26
C ASN A 152 -6.50 50.47 -0.74
N GLU A 153 -7.72 50.73 -0.27
CA GLU A 153 -8.78 51.35 -1.06
C GLU A 153 -8.41 52.76 -1.52
N GLU A 154 -7.64 53.50 -0.72
CA GLU A 154 -7.14 54.84 -1.03
C GLU A 154 -5.97 54.85 -2.03
N GLY A 155 -5.42 53.68 -2.40
CA GLY A 155 -4.29 53.56 -3.31
C GLY A 155 -2.90 53.69 -2.66
N GLU A 156 -2.83 53.68 -1.34
CA GLU A 156 -1.56 53.62 -0.60
C GLU A 156 -1.00 52.20 -0.58
N ILE A 157 0.32 52.07 -0.75
CA ILE A 157 1.01 50.77 -0.70
C ILE A 157 0.98 50.22 0.72
N LEU A 158 0.42 49.01 0.87
CA LEU A 158 0.42 48.22 2.10
C LEU A 158 1.62 47.27 2.15
N ALA A 159 1.91 46.57 1.05
CA ALA A 159 3.00 45.61 0.98
C ALA A 159 3.57 45.48 -0.43
N GLU A 160 4.86 45.15 -0.52
CA GLU A 160 5.54 44.80 -1.77
C GLU A 160 6.30 43.47 -1.63
N PHE A 161 6.21 42.65 -2.66
CA PHE A 161 6.79 41.32 -2.77
C PHE A 161 7.73 41.33 -3.98
N GLN A 162 9.02 41.12 -3.72
CA GLN A 162 10.05 41.08 -4.77
C GLN A 162 10.57 39.67 -4.94
N GLY A 163 10.75 39.26 -6.21
CA GLY A 163 11.21 37.91 -6.54
C GLY A 163 10.17 36.85 -6.18
N PHE A 164 8.88 37.18 -6.35
CA PHE A 164 7.79 36.24 -6.19
C PHE A 164 7.87 35.21 -7.31
N ARG A 165 8.17 33.96 -6.95
CA ARG A 165 8.32 32.84 -7.87
C ARG A 165 7.21 31.82 -7.65
N SER A 166 6.48 31.54 -8.72
CA SER A 166 5.53 30.43 -8.77
C SER A 166 6.05 29.34 -9.71
N GLN A 167 5.89 28.09 -9.31
CA GLN A 167 6.33 26.93 -10.08
C GLN A 167 5.11 26.14 -10.57
N TYR A 168 5.18 25.68 -11.82
CA TYR A 168 4.15 24.84 -12.42
C TYR A 168 4.06 23.51 -11.66
N LEU A 169 2.84 23.18 -11.21
CA LEU A 169 2.52 21.88 -10.65
C LEU A 169 2.34 20.89 -11.80
N LYS A 170 3.36 20.07 -12.05
CA LYS A 170 3.34 19.03 -13.11
C LYS A 170 2.07 18.20 -13.02
N GLY A 171 1.42 17.97 -14.16
CA GLY A 171 0.18 17.18 -14.24
C GLY A 171 -1.11 17.98 -14.18
N SER A 172 -1.08 19.19 -13.60
CA SER A 172 -2.27 20.03 -13.45
C SER A 172 -2.87 20.57 -14.76
N ARG A 173 -2.25 20.28 -15.92
CA ARG A 173 -2.82 20.58 -17.25
C ARG A 173 -3.62 19.41 -17.84
N GLY A 174 -3.78 18.32 -17.10
CA GLY A 174 -4.35 17.07 -17.64
C GLY A 174 -3.34 16.23 -18.43
N GLU A 175 -2.05 16.54 -18.31
CA GLU A 175 -0.94 15.84 -19.00
C GLU A 175 -0.67 14.44 -18.43
N ASN A 176 -1.31 14.08 -17.31
CA ASN A 176 -0.96 12.90 -16.51
C ASN A 176 -2.11 11.88 -16.40
N ALA A 177 -2.57 11.35 -17.55
CA ALA A 177 -3.18 10.01 -17.55
C ALA A 177 -2.18 8.92 -17.10
N ALA A 178 -0.88 9.23 -17.03
CA ALA A 178 0.21 8.32 -16.67
C ALA A 178 0.80 8.53 -15.25
N GLU A 179 0.21 9.35 -14.36
CA GLU A 179 0.78 9.56 -13.00
C GLU A 179 0.59 8.39 -12.06
N GLN A 180 -0.46 7.57 -12.25
CA GLN A 180 -0.61 6.34 -11.49
C GLN A 180 0.58 5.39 -11.72
N GLU A 181 1.17 5.38 -12.92
CA GLU A 181 2.37 4.60 -13.22
C GLU A 181 3.61 5.07 -12.45
N LYS A 182 3.66 6.34 -12.01
CA LYS A 182 4.77 6.88 -11.21
C LYS A 182 4.69 6.53 -9.72
N TRP A 183 3.55 6.03 -9.25
CA TRP A 183 3.39 5.51 -7.89
C TRP A 183 3.95 4.09 -7.77
N PHE A 184 4.04 3.40 -8.90
CA PHE A 184 4.73 2.13 -9.00
C PHE A 184 6.19 2.40 -9.33
N TYR A 185 7.07 1.82 -8.53
CA TYR A 185 8.48 1.76 -8.83
C TYR A 185 8.86 0.29 -8.92
N GLU A 186 9.78 -0.03 -9.83
CA GLU A 186 10.47 -1.31 -9.84
C GLU A 186 11.94 -1.09 -9.49
N TYR A 187 12.53 -2.07 -8.81
CA TYR A 187 13.97 -2.06 -8.59
C TYR A 187 14.68 -2.43 -9.90
N ASN A 188 15.16 -1.43 -10.63
CA ASN A 188 16.11 -1.64 -11.70
C ASN A 188 17.52 -1.83 -11.13
N TRP A 189 17.77 -3.07 -10.70
CA TRP A 189 19.08 -3.50 -10.20
C TRP A 189 20.12 -3.41 -11.31
N ASN A 190 20.92 -2.36 -11.26
CA ASN A 190 22.07 -2.23 -12.13
C ASN A 190 23.25 -2.99 -11.51
N MET A 191 23.94 -3.79 -12.33
CA MET A 191 25.14 -4.50 -11.91
C MET A 191 26.24 -3.51 -11.54
N LYS A 192 26.39 -3.25 -10.24
CA LYS A 192 27.53 -2.47 -9.73
C LYS A 192 28.77 -3.35 -9.77
N SER A 193 29.85 -2.83 -10.37
CA SER A 193 31.16 -3.47 -10.31
C SER A 193 31.56 -3.70 -8.85
N ARG A 194 32.02 -4.93 -8.55
CA ARG A 194 32.48 -5.33 -7.21
C ARG A 194 34.00 -5.14 -7.03
N ALA A 195 34.65 -4.35 -7.89
CA ALA A 195 36.10 -4.11 -7.80
C ALA A 195 36.53 -3.61 -6.41
N ASP A 196 35.71 -2.76 -5.77
CA ASP A 196 35.97 -2.25 -4.42
C ASP A 196 35.80 -3.30 -3.31
N GLN A 197 35.08 -4.40 -3.58
CA GLN A 197 34.82 -5.47 -2.62
C GLN A 197 35.85 -6.60 -2.69
N GLU A 198 36.68 -6.72 -3.73
CA GLU A 198 37.71 -7.77 -3.79
C GLU A 198 38.72 -7.65 -2.64
N LEU A 199 38.93 -6.45 -2.11
CA LEU A 199 39.82 -6.18 -0.97
C LEU A 199 39.22 -6.57 0.40
N VAL A 200 37.89 -6.74 0.49
CA VAL A 200 37.17 -7.01 1.76
C VAL A 200 36.42 -8.34 1.72
N ARG A 201 36.40 -9.02 0.57
CA ARG A 201 35.72 -10.29 0.41
C ARG A 201 36.53 -11.37 1.12
N ASN A 202 36.02 -11.85 2.24
CA ASN A 202 36.51 -13.09 2.82
C ASN A 202 35.91 -14.25 2.01
N PRO A 203 36.70 -14.97 1.19
CA PRO A 203 36.17 -15.96 0.25
C PRO A 203 35.61 -17.20 0.94
N GLY A 204 35.65 -17.28 2.27
CA GLY A 204 35.22 -18.47 3.00
C GLY A 204 36.17 -19.65 2.79
N ASN A 205 37.36 -19.45 2.23
CA ASN A 205 38.34 -20.51 1.96
C ASN A 205 38.85 -21.22 3.22
N TYR A 206 38.54 -20.69 4.41
CA TYR A 206 38.80 -21.31 5.71
C TYR A 206 37.65 -22.23 6.18
N LEU A 207 36.47 -22.15 5.55
CA LEU A 207 35.40 -23.12 5.76
C LEU A 207 35.78 -24.40 5.02
N PRO A 208 35.80 -25.55 5.71
CA PRO A 208 36.07 -26.80 5.04
C PRO A 208 34.91 -27.16 4.09
N SER A 209 35.19 -27.99 3.08
CA SER A 209 34.16 -28.48 2.16
C SER A 209 33.00 -29.12 2.95
N PRO A 210 31.72 -28.90 2.59
CA PRO A 210 30.60 -29.61 3.21
C PRO A 210 30.76 -31.14 3.19
N ASN A 211 31.52 -31.68 2.25
CA ASN A 211 31.80 -33.12 2.18
C ASN A 211 32.81 -33.59 3.24
N SER A 212 33.58 -32.69 3.86
CA SER A 212 34.58 -33.06 4.87
C SER A 212 33.96 -33.51 6.19
N ILE A 213 32.72 -33.11 6.48
CA ILE A 213 32.00 -33.53 7.69
C ILE A 213 31.30 -34.88 7.51
N ARG A 214 31.20 -35.39 6.27
CA ARG A 214 30.48 -36.62 5.93
C ARG A 214 30.86 -37.81 6.81
N PRO A 215 32.15 -38.12 7.10
CA PRO A 215 32.49 -39.25 7.94
C PRO A 215 31.91 -39.15 9.35
N LYS A 216 31.92 -37.95 9.94
CA LYS A 216 31.37 -37.70 11.28
C LYS A 216 29.84 -37.76 11.27
N VAL A 217 29.22 -37.18 10.25
CA VAL A 217 27.76 -37.24 10.07
C VAL A 217 27.29 -38.70 9.87
N ASP A 218 27.99 -39.48 9.05
CA ASP A 218 27.67 -40.90 8.83
C ASP A 218 27.79 -41.72 10.14
N GLU A 219 28.75 -41.38 11.00
CA GLU A 219 28.87 -41.98 12.33
C GLU A 219 27.69 -41.59 13.23
N THR A 220 27.33 -40.30 13.29
CA THR A 220 26.16 -39.83 14.06
C THR A 220 24.87 -40.47 13.57
N ILE A 221 24.66 -40.61 12.25
CA ILE A 221 23.48 -41.28 11.68
C ILE A 221 23.42 -42.74 12.15
N LYS A 222 24.54 -43.46 12.13
CA LYS A 222 24.59 -44.85 12.64
C LYS A 222 24.26 -44.93 14.12
N GLN A 223 24.75 -43.99 14.93
CA GLN A 223 24.44 -43.92 16.36
C GLN A 223 22.95 -43.67 16.59
N ILE A 224 22.36 -42.71 15.87
CA ILE A 224 20.92 -42.42 15.93
C ILE A 224 20.10 -43.64 15.53
N HIS A 225 20.39 -44.27 14.39
CA HIS A 225 19.67 -45.47 13.93
C HIS A 225 19.80 -46.67 14.89
N ALA A 226 20.85 -46.71 15.71
CA ALA A 226 21.05 -47.76 16.71
C ALA A 226 20.28 -47.51 18.01
N LEU A 227 19.68 -46.32 18.21
CA LEU A 227 18.86 -46.01 19.37
C LEU A 227 17.59 -46.89 19.36
N PRO A 228 17.24 -47.55 20.48
CA PRO A 228 16.04 -48.38 20.58
C PRO A 228 14.76 -47.65 20.15
N GLU A 229 14.66 -46.36 20.49
CA GLU A 229 13.51 -45.49 20.20
C GLU A 229 13.24 -45.38 18.69
N GLN A 230 14.28 -45.38 17.85
CA GLN A 230 14.13 -45.32 16.39
C GLN A 230 13.50 -46.61 15.86
N SER A 231 13.94 -47.77 16.36
CA SER A 231 13.35 -49.04 15.94
C SER A 231 11.92 -49.18 16.45
N ASP A 232 11.62 -48.70 17.66
CA ASP A 232 10.27 -48.74 18.24
C ASP A 232 9.30 -47.84 17.47
N TYR A 233 9.75 -46.64 17.10
CA TYR A 233 9.00 -45.69 16.28
C TYR A 233 8.56 -46.31 14.95
N TYR A 234 9.50 -46.72 14.10
CA TYR A 234 9.18 -47.15 12.73
C TYR A 234 8.52 -48.53 12.64
N LYS A 235 8.76 -49.42 13.62
CA LYS A 235 8.19 -50.78 13.57
C LYS A 235 6.87 -50.92 14.31
N ASN A 236 6.68 -50.17 15.39
CA ASN A 236 5.55 -50.38 16.29
C ASN A 236 4.60 -49.17 16.32
N TYR A 237 5.13 -47.96 16.50
CA TYR A 237 4.30 -46.74 16.62
C TYR A 237 3.76 -46.24 15.28
N GLU A 238 4.63 -45.92 14.31
CA GLU A 238 4.25 -45.29 13.03
C GLU A 238 3.19 -46.10 12.25
N PRO A 239 3.27 -47.44 12.19
CA PRO A 239 2.22 -48.21 11.51
C PRO A 239 0.84 -48.10 12.20
N ARG A 240 0.80 -47.98 13.53
CA ARG A 240 -0.44 -47.73 14.29
C ARG A 240 -0.91 -46.29 14.09
N GLN A 241 0.03 -45.35 14.13
CA GLN A 241 -0.01 -43.96 13.63
C GLN A 241 -0.87 -43.82 12.35
N TYR A 242 -0.34 -44.49 11.32
CA TYR A 242 -0.86 -44.53 9.97
C TYR A 242 -2.27 -45.12 9.91
N LEU A 243 -2.50 -46.28 10.53
CA LEU A 243 -3.82 -46.90 10.52
C LEU A 243 -4.87 -46.04 11.24
N LEU A 244 -4.50 -45.29 12.29
CA LEU A 244 -5.40 -44.35 12.97
C LEU A 244 -5.79 -43.20 12.02
N THR A 245 -4.82 -42.67 11.27
CA THR A 245 -5.06 -41.67 10.21
C THR A 245 -6.04 -42.19 9.16
N ILE A 246 -5.86 -43.43 8.68
CA ILE A 246 -6.79 -44.07 7.75
C ILE A 246 -8.18 -44.23 8.37
N GLY A 247 -8.25 -44.53 9.67
CA GLY A 247 -9.52 -44.57 10.42
C GLY A 247 -10.25 -43.23 10.39
N TYR A 248 -9.57 -42.12 10.67
CA TYR A 248 -10.15 -40.78 10.59
C TYR A 248 -10.67 -40.46 9.19
N ILE A 249 -9.87 -40.73 8.15
CA ILE A 249 -10.28 -40.54 6.75
C ILE A 249 -11.55 -41.34 6.43
N CYS A 250 -11.60 -42.62 6.81
CA CYS A 250 -12.76 -43.47 6.57
C CYS A 250 -14.01 -42.96 7.31
N ASN A 251 -13.87 -42.53 8.56
CA ASN A 251 -14.98 -41.94 9.33
C ASN A 251 -15.52 -40.68 8.67
N SER A 252 -14.63 -39.75 8.28
CA SER A 252 -15.04 -38.49 7.64
C SER A 252 -15.70 -38.72 6.28
N LEU A 253 -15.21 -39.64 5.46
CA LEU A 253 -15.87 -39.98 4.19
C LEU A 253 -17.23 -40.64 4.41
N LYS A 254 -17.37 -41.50 5.44
CA LYS A 254 -18.64 -42.12 5.80
C LYS A 254 -19.65 -41.08 6.29
N GLU A 255 -19.20 -40.09 7.07
CA GLU A 255 -20.01 -38.94 7.51
C GLU A 255 -20.51 -38.12 6.33
N LEU A 256 -19.66 -37.90 5.33
CA LEU A 256 -20.04 -37.24 4.07
C LEU A 256 -20.97 -38.09 3.19
N GLY A 257 -21.17 -39.37 3.52
CA GLY A 257 -22.14 -40.26 2.87
C GLY A 257 -21.53 -41.34 1.96
N LEU A 258 -20.21 -41.53 1.97
CA LEU A 258 -19.57 -42.60 1.20
C LEU A 258 -19.92 -43.99 1.76
N SER A 259 -20.43 -44.88 0.89
CA SER A 259 -20.58 -46.30 1.22
C SER A 259 -19.26 -47.04 1.08
N PHE A 260 -18.90 -47.79 2.13
CA PHE A 260 -17.74 -48.70 2.15
C PHE A 260 -18.15 -50.17 1.98
N GLU A 261 -19.31 -50.44 1.39
CA GLU A 261 -19.67 -51.79 0.96
C GLU A 261 -18.71 -52.28 -0.12
N THR A 262 -18.25 -53.53 0.01
CA THR A 262 -17.30 -54.11 -0.94
C THR A 262 -17.94 -54.19 -2.34
N GLY A 263 -17.22 -53.70 -3.34
CA GLY A 263 -17.70 -53.57 -4.71
C GLY A 263 -18.29 -52.21 -5.06
N THR A 264 -18.48 -51.30 -4.08
CA THR A 264 -18.90 -49.92 -4.33
C THR A 264 -17.92 -49.24 -5.30
N LYS A 265 -18.45 -48.69 -6.39
CA LYS A 265 -17.69 -47.90 -7.36
C LYS A 265 -17.63 -46.45 -6.90
N ILE A 266 -16.46 -45.86 -7.02
CA ILE A 266 -16.14 -44.51 -6.60
C ILE A 266 -15.65 -43.75 -7.82
N ASN A 267 -16.27 -42.60 -8.10
CA ASN A 267 -15.77 -41.63 -9.06
C ASN A 267 -15.48 -40.33 -8.30
N VAL A 268 -14.21 -39.98 -8.15
CA VAL A 268 -13.75 -38.84 -7.32
C VAL A 268 -14.34 -37.51 -7.81
N PRO A 269 -14.36 -37.18 -9.12
CA PRO A 269 -15.03 -35.97 -9.62
C PRO A 269 -16.51 -35.87 -9.26
N GLN A 270 -17.23 -37.00 -9.25
CA GLN A 270 -18.63 -37.05 -8.84
C GLN A 270 -18.77 -36.80 -7.34
N LEU A 271 -17.95 -37.46 -6.51
CA LEU A 271 -17.97 -37.28 -5.06
C LEU A 271 -17.61 -35.85 -4.64
N ILE A 272 -16.72 -35.16 -5.36
CA ILE A 272 -16.43 -33.73 -5.11
C ILE A 272 -17.71 -32.89 -5.17
N LYS A 273 -18.59 -33.18 -6.15
CA LYS A 273 -19.86 -32.46 -6.31
C LYS A 273 -20.87 -32.88 -5.24
N GLU A 274 -20.99 -34.18 -4.99
CA GLU A 274 -21.97 -34.73 -4.03
C GLU A 274 -21.67 -34.29 -2.60
N PHE A 275 -20.39 -34.33 -2.20
CA PHE A 275 -19.95 -33.95 -0.86
C PHE A 275 -19.66 -32.46 -0.73
N SER A 276 -19.85 -31.67 -1.80
CA SER A 276 -19.56 -30.23 -1.83
C SER A 276 -18.14 -29.88 -1.37
N VAL A 277 -17.14 -30.64 -1.86
CA VAL A 277 -15.72 -30.40 -1.52
C VAL A 277 -15.24 -29.11 -2.18
N ILE A 278 -14.70 -28.18 -1.38
CA ILE A 278 -14.23 -26.88 -1.88
C ILE A 278 -13.01 -27.04 -2.79
N SER A 279 -12.85 -26.12 -3.76
CA SER A 279 -11.79 -26.15 -4.78
C SER A 279 -10.39 -26.30 -4.19
N ASP A 280 -10.15 -25.63 -3.07
CA ASP A 280 -8.82 -25.55 -2.45
C ASP A 280 -8.36 -26.91 -1.90
N HIS A 281 -9.30 -27.83 -1.66
CA HIS A 281 -9.04 -29.16 -1.12
C HIS A 281 -9.21 -30.30 -2.11
N HIS A 282 -9.44 -30.02 -3.41
CA HIS A 282 -9.54 -31.08 -4.43
C HIS A 282 -8.29 -31.95 -4.48
N ARG A 283 -7.09 -31.35 -4.42
CA ARG A 283 -5.82 -32.10 -4.43
C ARG A 283 -5.69 -33.04 -3.23
N LEU A 284 -6.10 -32.59 -2.04
CA LEU A 284 -6.11 -33.41 -0.83
C LEU A 284 -7.14 -34.54 -0.96
N PHE A 285 -8.32 -34.24 -1.51
CA PHE A 285 -9.37 -35.23 -1.71
C PHE A 285 -8.94 -36.36 -2.66
N TYR A 286 -8.25 -36.05 -3.77
CA TYR A 286 -7.61 -37.08 -4.60
C TYR A 286 -6.54 -37.88 -3.84
N HIS A 287 -5.74 -37.19 -3.03
CA HIS A 287 -4.70 -37.85 -2.25
C HIS A 287 -5.27 -38.82 -1.21
N ILE A 288 -6.41 -38.50 -0.61
CA ILE A 288 -7.15 -39.39 0.30
C ILE A 288 -7.43 -40.75 -0.35
N PHE A 289 -7.89 -40.81 -1.60
CA PHE A 289 -8.13 -42.09 -2.28
C PHE A 289 -6.83 -42.85 -2.58
N LYS A 290 -5.73 -42.14 -2.84
CA LYS A 290 -4.40 -42.77 -2.94
C LYS A 290 -3.98 -43.39 -1.61
N LEU A 291 -4.20 -42.71 -0.48
CA LEU A 291 -3.91 -43.24 0.86
C LEU A 291 -4.78 -44.47 1.19
N LEU A 292 -6.07 -44.42 0.87
CA LEU A 292 -6.96 -45.57 1.00
C LEU A 292 -6.52 -46.75 0.13
N GLY A 293 -5.97 -46.48 -1.06
CA GLY A 293 -5.37 -47.48 -1.93
C GLY A 293 -4.16 -48.15 -1.30
N ASN A 294 -3.22 -47.35 -0.77
CA ASN A 294 -2.05 -47.85 -0.05
C ASN A 294 -2.43 -48.66 1.20
N ALA A 295 -3.54 -48.30 1.86
CA ALA A 295 -4.08 -49.02 3.02
C ALA A 295 -4.89 -50.28 2.65
N GLY A 296 -5.08 -50.56 1.35
CA GLY A 296 -5.83 -51.73 0.86
C GLY A 296 -7.35 -51.67 1.12
N ILE A 297 -7.91 -50.46 1.24
CA ILE A 297 -9.36 -50.23 1.38
C ILE A 297 -10.03 -50.12 0.01
N VAL A 298 -9.36 -49.44 -0.91
CA VAL A 298 -9.81 -49.30 -2.30
C VAL A 298 -8.74 -49.80 -3.27
N GLU A 299 -9.13 -50.13 -4.49
CA GLU A 299 -8.22 -50.32 -5.62
C GLU A 299 -8.66 -49.42 -6.78
N GLY A 300 -7.72 -48.98 -7.60
CA GLY A 300 -8.00 -48.05 -8.70
C GLY A 300 -6.89 -47.03 -8.88
N GLU A 301 -7.04 -46.16 -9.88
CA GLU A 301 -6.09 -45.11 -10.20
C GLU A 301 -6.81 -43.91 -10.82
N GLY A 302 -6.26 -42.71 -10.62
CA GLY A 302 -6.81 -41.47 -11.16
C GLY A 302 -8.13 -41.10 -10.49
N ASP A 303 -9.21 -41.15 -11.28
CA ASP A 303 -10.52 -40.68 -10.88
C ASP A 303 -11.44 -41.80 -10.40
N ASP A 304 -11.11 -43.06 -10.71
CA ASP A 304 -11.99 -44.21 -10.53
C ASP A 304 -11.40 -45.24 -9.57
N PHE A 305 -12.15 -45.55 -8.52
CA PHE A 305 -11.79 -46.52 -7.50
C PHE A 305 -12.92 -47.51 -7.23
N ARG A 306 -12.59 -48.63 -6.60
CA ARG A 306 -13.53 -49.62 -6.10
C ARG A 306 -13.17 -49.99 -4.68
N VAL A 307 -14.16 -50.04 -3.79
CA VAL A 307 -13.97 -50.54 -2.42
C VAL A 307 -13.72 -52.04 -2.46
N ILE A 308 -12.57 -52.47 -1.97
CA ILE A 308 -12.17 -53.89 -1.90
C ILE A 308 -12.26 -54.46 -0.49
N LYS A 309 -12.24 -53.60 0.51
CA LYS A 309 -12.29 -53.99 1.92
C LYS A 309 -13.05 -52.93 2.71
N THR A 310 -14.06 -53.37 3.47
CA THR A 310 -14.76 -52.49 4.40
C THR A 310 -13.82 -52.13 5.57
N PRO A 311 -13.64 -50.83 5.89
CA PRO A 311 -12.84 -50.39 7.03
C PRO A 311 -13.38 -50.90 8.35
N ASP A 312 -12.48 -51.07 9.32
CA ASP A 312 -12.86 -51.31 10.71
C ASP A 312 -13.22 -49.98 11.40
N PHE A 313 -14.52 -49.76 11.61
CA PHE A 313 -15.07 -48.55 12.23
C PHE A 313 -15.03 -48.61 13.75
N ARG A 314 -13.83 -48.82 14.31
CA ARG A 314 -13.59 -48.78 15.76
C ARG A 314 -13.67 -47.35 16.31
N ASP A 315 -13.81 -47.25 17.63
CA ASP A 315 -13.72 -45.96 18.34
C ASP A 315 -12.29 -45.40 18.24
N LEU A 316 -12.13 -44.35 17.44
CA LEU A 316 -10.84 -43.72 17.19
C LEU A 316 -10.31 -42.96 18.41
N SER A 317 -11.18 -42.46 19.28
CA SER A 317 -10.77 -41.74 20.50
C SER A 317 -10.20 -42.71 21.53
N ALA A 318 -10.86 -43.86 21.70
CA ALA A 318 -10.34 -44.94 22.55
C ALA A 318 -9.01 -45.48 22.02
N TRP A 319 -8.89 -45.65 20.70
CA TRP A 319 -7.68 -46.16 20.08
C TRP A 319 -6.51 -45.16 20.13
N LEU A 320 -6.78 -43.87 19.94
CA LEU A 320 -5.81 -42.80 20.18
C LEU A 320 -5.29 -42.83 21.63
N HIS A 321 -6.19 -43.01 22.61
CA HIS A 321 -5.80 -43.11 24.02
C HIS A 321 -4.93 -44.33 24.31
N GLU A 322 -5.23 -45.47 23.68
CA GLU A 322 -4.40 -46.68 23.74
C GLU A 322 -2.98 -46.43 23.19
N ILE A 323 -2.87 -45.81 22.01
CA ILE A 323 -1.58 -45.47 21.41
C ILE A 323 -0.79 -44.53 22.32
N ASN A 324 -1.42 -43.50 22.89
CA ASN A 324 -0.76 -42.56 23.79
C ASN A 324 -0.32 -43.20 25.11
N SER A 325 -1.04 -44.21 25.58
CA SER A 325 -0.69 -44.93 26.81
C SER A 325 0.49 -45.89 26.59
N GLU A 326 0.57 -46.49 25.41
CA GLU A 326 1.63 -47.44 25.05
C GLU A 326 2.91 -46.74 24.57
N TYR A 327 2.79 -45.58 23.91
CA TYR A 327 3.90 -44.81 23.36
C TYR A 327 3.88 -43.33 23.82
N PRO A 328 4.00 -43.06 25.13
CA PRO A 328 3.92 -41.69 25.66
C PRO A 328 5.01 -40.77 25.10
N GLN A 329 6.16 -41.31 24.71
CA GLN A 329 7.26 -40.56 24.09
C GLN A 329 6.93 -39.94 22.73
N PHE A 330 5.91 -40.46 22.02
CA PHE A 330 5.49 -39.98 20.69
C PHE A 330 4.15 -39.23 20.74
N GLN A 331 3.71 -38.81 21.93
CA GLN A 331 2.41 -38.16 22.14
C GLN A 331 2.27 -36.83 21.38
N HIS A 332 3.38 -36.16 21.07
CA HIS A 332 3.37 -34.89 20.34
C HIS A 332 2.74 -35.04 18.94
N GLU A 333 3.01 -36.14 18.24
CA GLU A 333 2.42 -36.37 16.91
C GLU A 333 0.93 -36.71 16.96
N THR A 334 0.55 -37.59 17.89
CA THR A 334 -0.86 -37.95 18.08
C THR A 334 -1.69 -36.77 18.57
N THR A 335 -1.10 -35.79 19.27
CA THR A 335 -1.80 -34.57 19.71
C THR A 335 -2.28 -33.75 18.51
N LEU A 336 -1.43 -33.55 17.51
CA LEU A 336 -1.82 -32.84 16.29
C LEU A 336 -2.85 -33.65 15.49
N LEU A 337 -2.63 -34.96 15.36
CA LEU A 337 -3.57 -35.85 14.68
C LEU A 337 -4.95 -35.88 15.36
N ALA A 338 -5.01 -35.85 16.70
CA ALA A 338 -6.26 -35.83 17.46
C ALA A 338 -7.09 -34.57 17.21
N ARG A 339 -6.42 -33.45 16.93
CA ARG A 339 -7.06 -32.16 16.64
C ARG A 339 -7.51 -32.07 15.19
N CYS A 340 -6.70 -32.56 14.25
CA CYS A 340 -7.01 -32.47 12.82
C CYS A 340 -7.90 -33.61 12.30
N GLY A 341 -7.70 -34.84 12.79
CA GLY A 341 -8.33 -36.06 12.29
C GLY A 341 -9.86 -36.05 12.31
N PRO A 342 -10.52 -35.70 13.44
CA PRO A 342 -11.98 -35.63 13.51
C PRO A 342 -12.59 -34.61 12.54
N GLU A 343 -11.87 -33.54 12.22
CA GLU A 343 -12.37 -32.38 11.48
C GLU A 343 -12.15 -32.47 9.96
N ILE A 344 -11.63 -33.60 9.44
CA ILE A 344 -11.33 -33.75 8.00
C ILE A 344 -12.56 -33.45 7.13
N ALA A 345 -13.76 -33.90 7.51
CA ALA A 345 -14.98 -33.61 6.77
C ALA A 345 -15.30 -32.09 6.73
N GLY A 346 -15.13 -31.41 7.87
CA GLY A 346 -15.34 -29.97 7.97
C GLY A 346 -14.31 -29.18 7.17
N VAL A 347 -13.05 -29.61 7.17
CA VAL A 347 -12.00 -29.01 6.34
C VAL A 347 -12.32 -29.19 4.86
N LEU A 348 -12.65 -30.40 4.41
CA LEU A 348 -12.96 -30.67 2.99
C LEU A 348 -14.13 -29.83 2.47
N THR A 349 -15.11 -29.54 3.32
CA THR A 349 -16.31 -28.75 2.98
C THR A 349 -16.18 -27.25 3.26
N GLY A 350 -15.04 -26.82 3.84
CA GLY A 350 -14.77 -25.42 4.16
C GLY A 350 -15.54 -24.88 5.37
N THR A 351 -16.14 -25.75 6.19
CA THR A 351 -16.80 -25.34 7.44
C THR A 351 -15.83 -25.18 8.61
N VAL A 352 -14.62 -25.72 8.47
CA VAL A 352 -13.53 -25.62 9.46
C VAL A 352 -12.27 -25.09 8.77
N ASP A 353 -11.64 -24.07 9.37
CA ASP A 353 -10.37 -23.54 8.90
C ASP A 353 -9.20 -24.45 9.32
N PRO A 354 -8.50 -25.11 8.37
CA PRO A 354 -7.38 -25.99 8.70
C PRO A 354 -6.20 -25.28 9.34
N ILE A 355 -6.03 -23.95 9.13
CA ILE A 355 -4.96 -23.19 9.77
C ILE A 355 -5.20 -23.12 11.27
N GLN A 356 -6.43 -22.91 11.72
CA GLN A 356 -6.76 -22.90 13.15
C GLN A 356 -6.61 -24.28 13.80
N LEU A 357 -6.75 -25.36 13.02
CA LEU A 357 -6.48 -26.72 13.49
C LEU A 357 -5.00 -27.06 13.56
N ILE A 358 -4.11 -26.43 12.80
CA ILE A 358 -2.66 -26.72 12.86
C ILE A 358 -1.95 -25.69 13.74
N PHE A 359 -2.37 -24.43 13.65
CA PHE A 359 -1.77 -23.25 14.28
C PHE A 359 -2.78 -22.43 15.09
N PRO A 360 -3.41 -22.99 16.15
CA PRO A 360 -4.26 -22.17 17.02
C PRO A 360 -3.41 -21.16 17.80
N GLU A 361 -3.91 -19.93 17.92
CA GLU A 361 -3.19 -18.80 18.54
C GLU A 361 -2.78 -19.05 20.00
N ASP A 362 -3.52 -19.90 20.73
CA ASP A 362 -3.32 -20.18 22.15
C ASP A 362 -2.52 -21.47 22.44
N GLN A 363 -2.09 -22.22 21.42
CA GLN A 363 -1.35 -23.48 21.61
C GLN A 363 -0.06 -23.59 20.80
N TRP A 364 0.62 -22.47 20.55
CA TRP A 364 1.85 -22.42 19.76
C TRP A 364 2.95 -23.36 20.30
N ASP A 365 3.07 -23.48 21.64
CA ASP A 365 4.05 -24.35 22.28
C ASP A 365 3.89 -25.83 21.93
N LEU A 366 2.67 -26.31 21.66
CA LEU A 366 2.43 -27.69 21.26
C LEU A 366 2.98 -27.99 19.87
N ILE A 367 2.95 -27.01 18.97
CA ILE A 367 3.45 -27.13 17.60
C ILE A 367 4.98 -27.10 17.59
N VAL A 368 5.57 -26.22 18.41
CA VAL A 368 7.02 -26.19 18.60
C VAL A 368 7.51 -27.55 19.10
N LYS A 369 6.83 -28.14 20.08
CA LYS A 369 7.16 -29.49 20.54
C LYS A 369 7.05 -30.54 19.44
N TYR A 370 6.03 -30.49 18.60
CA TYR A 370 5.93 -31.39 17.44
C TYR A 370 7.16 -31.29 16.51
N TYR A 371 7.63 -30.09 16.20
CA TYR A 371 8.78 -29.92 15.29
C TYR A 371 10.15 -30.14 15.94
N VAL A 372 10.26 -30.02 17.27
CA VAL A 372 11.53 -30.10 18.00
C VAL A 372 11.74 -31.48 18.64
N GLU A 373 10.65 -32.09 19.10
CA GLU A 373 10.66 -33.35 19.86
C GLU A 373 10.01 -34.53 19.09
N GLY A 374 9.36 -34.26 17.96
CA GLY A 374 8.78 -35.26 17.06
C GLY A 374 9.73 -35.77 16.00
#